data_AF-E6VQW2-F1
#
_entry.id   AF-E6VQW2-F1
#
_cell.length_a   1.000
_cell.length_b   1.000
_cell.length_c   1.000
_cell.angle_alpha   90.00
_cell.angle_beta   90.00
_cell.angle_gamma   90.00
#
_symmetry.space_group_name_H-M   'P 1'
#
loop_
_entity.id
_entity.type
_entity.pdbx_description
1 polymer ?
#
loop_
_entity_poly.entity_id
_entity_poly.type
_entity_poly.pdbx_seq_one_letter_code
_entity_poly.pdbx_strand_id
1 'polypeptide(L)'
;MQKQVLEELIEFLEKKADEVRRLEREADAVLAGQGQRAFQIKAEAKAELLASLNEDAWKITKRLEGDEGKAIAQRLEQFSMSASTALRIGSVFFMTALLYPEDHAPGEPNDLDVFIGELRRKV
;
A
#
# COMPACT_ATOMS: atom_id res chain seq x y z
N MET A 1 5.23 -11.62 -22.82
CA MET A 1 4.83 -10.20 -22.65
C MET A 1 4.18 -9.98 -21.29
N GLN A 2 3.07 -10.67 -20.97
CA GLN A 2 2.37 -10.55 -19.68
C GLN A 2 3.27 -10.79 -18.44
N LYS A 3 4.13 -11.82 -18.45
CA LYS A 3 5.09 -12.10 -17.37
C LYS A 3 6.02 -10.92 -17.06
N GLN A 4 6.60 -10.29 -18.09
CA GLN A 4 7.51 -9.15 -17.91
C GLN A 4 6.78 -7.90 -17.37
N VAL A 5 5.54 -7.67 -17.81
CA VAL A 5 4.70 -6.60 -17.26
C VAL A 5 4.36 -6.85 -15.79
N LEU A 6 4.14 -8.12 -15.43
CA LEU A 6 3.87 -8.53 -14.06
C LEU A 6 5.11 -8.37 -13.16
N GLU A 7 6.30 -8.73 -13.64
CA GLU A 7 7.58 -8.46 -12.95
C GLU A 7 7.78 -6.94 -12.73
N GLU A 8 7.51 -6.11 -13.75
CA GLU A 8 7.56 -4.65 -13.64
C GLU A 8 6.58 -4.11 -12.58
N LEU A 9 5.37 -4.67 -12.51
CA LEU A 9 4.40 -4.31 -11.48
C LEU A 9 4.88 -4.72 -10.08
N ILE A 10 5.41 -5.93 -9.94
CA ILE A 10 5.96 -6.42 -8.66
C ILE A 10 7.07 -5.49 -8.16
N GLU A 11 8.03 -5.13 -9.02
CA GLU A 11 9.10 -4.19 -8.65
C GLU A 11 8.58 -2.81 -8.25
N PHE A 12 7.54 -2.32 -8.94
CA PHE A 12 6.88 -1.06 -8.57
C PHE A 12 6.22 -1.15 -7.19
N LEU A 13 5.47 -2.22 -6.93
CA LEU A 13 4.77 -2.41 -5.65
C LEU A 13 5.75 -2.63 -4.49
N GLU A 14 6.88 -3.32 -4.73
CA GLU A 14 7.93 -3.51 -3.73
C GLU A 14 8.55 -2.19 -3.30
N LYS A 15 8.82 -1.28 -4.25
CA LYS A 15 9.30 0.08 -3.93
C LYS A 15 8.29 0.85 -3.08
N LYS A 16 6.99 0.74 -3.40
CA LYS A 16 5.93 1.38 -2.61
C LYS A 16 5.81 0.75 -1.21
N ALA A 17 5.92 -0.57 -1.09
CA ALA A 17 5.90 -1.26 0.19
C ALA A 17 7.10 -0.89 1.07
N ASP A 18 8.30 -0.74 0.49
CA ASP A 18 9.49 -0.25 1.19
C ASP A 18 9.29 1.18 1.73
N GLU A 19 8.65 2.04 0.94
CA GLU A 19 8.34 3.41 1.35
C GLU A 19 7.29 3.45 2.46
N VAL A 20 6.25 2.62 2.40
CA VAL A 20 5.28 2.44 3.50
C VAL A 20 6.00 2.02 4.78
N ARG A 21 6.80 0.94 4.73
CA ARG A 21 7.54 0.46 5.91
C ARG A 21 8.50 1.52 6.47
N ARG A 22 9.10 2.33 5.60
CA ARG A 22 9.96 3.44 6.02
C ARG A 22 9.14 4.50 6.77
N LEU A 23 7.99 4.92 6.24
CA LEU A 23 7.10 5.89 6.87
C LEU A 23 6.59 5.39 8.22
N GLU A 24 6.28 4.11 8.34
CA GLU A 24 5.83 3.49 9.60
C GLU A 24 6.95 3.51 10.66
N ARG A 25 8.16 3.08 10.32
CA ARG A 25 9.32 3.16 11.23
C ARG A 25 9.61 4.60 11.65
N GLU A 26 9.51 5.55 10.72
CA GLU A 26 9.70 6.96 11.02
C GLU A 26 8.59 7.50 11.92
N ALA A 27 7.33 7.09 11.72
CA ALA A 27 6.20 7.47 12.56
C ALA A 27 6.45 7.05 14.02
N ASP A 28 6.82 5.79 14.23
CA ASP A 28 7.13 5.25 15.56
C ASP A 28 8.28 6.01 16.23
N ALA A 29 9.35 6.29 15.47
CA ALA A 29 10.50 7.03 15.98
C ALA A 29 10.15 8.47 16.39
N VAL A 30 9.32 9.18 15.61
CA VAL A 30 8.93 10.56 15.94
C VAL A 30 7.89 10.62 17.06
N LEU A 31 7.09 9.57 17.28
CA LEU A 31 6.13 9.54 18.37
C LEU A 31 6.83 9.65 19.73
N ALA A 32 7.98 8.99 19.89
CA ALA A 32 8.75 9.00 21.13
C ALA A 32 9.43 10.35 21.44
N GLY A 33 9.73 11.18 20.43
CA GLY A 33 10.52 12.41 20.60
C GLY A 33 9.83 13.72 20.23
N GLN A 34 9.01 13.71 19.17
CA GLN A 34 8.36 14.90 18.60
C GLN A 34 6.83 14.92 18.88
N GLY A 35 6.28 13.82 19.35
CA GLY A 35 4.89 13.71 19.81
C GLY A 35 3.86 13.47 18.70
N GLN A 36 2.58 13.53 19.10
CA GLN A 36 1.45 13.05 18.30
C GLN A 36 1.30 13.73 16.93
N ARG A 37 1.62 15.02 16.82
CA ARG A 37 1.46 15.75 15.55
C ARG A 37 2.46 15.27 14.50
N ALA A 38 3.71 15.01 14.90
CA ALA A 38 4.72 14.49 14.00
C ALA A 38 4.37 13.06 13.53
N PHE A 39 3.84 12.24 14.44
CA PHE A 39 3.30 10.91 14.12
C PHE A 39 2.16 10.99 13.10
N GLN A 40 1.19 11.88 13.33
CA GLN A 40 0.07 12.08 12.42
C GLN A 40 0.53 12.45 11.00
N ILE A 41 1.51 13.34 10.85
CA ILE A 41 2.05 13.73 9.53
C ILE A 41 2.61 12.51 8.79
N LYS A 42 3.26 11.58 9.50
CA LYS A 42 3.78 10.34 8.90
C LYS A 42 2.67 9.36 8.51
N ALA A 43 1.63 9.24 9.34
CA ALA A 43 0.46 8.44 9.03
C ALA A 43 -0.32 9.00 7.81
N GLU A 44 -0.46 10.33 7.71
CA GLU A 44 -1.03 11.03 6.55
C GLU A 44 -0.21 10.74 5.29
N ALA A 45 1.13 10.89 5.35
CA ALA A 45 2.00 10.60 4.21
C ALA A 45 1.91 9.13 3.73
N LYS A 46 1.79 8.16 4.65
CA LYS A 46 1.54 6.75 4.31
C LYS A 46 0.20 6.61 3.58
N ALA A 47 -0.84 7.25 4.09
CA ALA A 47 -2.17 7.17 3.49
C ALA A 47 -2.21 7.85 2.12
N GLU A 48 -1.52 8.97 1.91
CA GLU A 48 -1.39 9.62 0.59
C GLU A 48 -0.70 8.71 -0.42
N LEU A 49 0.40 8.06 -0.02
CA LEU A 49 1.12 7.10 -0.85
C LEU A 49 0.24 5.93 -1.29
N LEU A 50 -0.60 5.41 -0.39
CA LEU A 50 -1.53 4.32 -0.71
C LEU A 50 -2.72 4.82 -1.54
N ALA A 51 -3.20 6.04 -1.29
CA ALA A 51 -4.27 6.66 -2.05
C ALA A 51 -3.90 6.87 -3.53
N SER A 52 -2.63 7.18 -3.84
CA SER A 52 -2.16 7.30 -5.23
C SER A 52 -1.79 5.96 -5.88
N LEU A 53 -1.74 4.86 -5.12
CA LEU A 53 -1.17 3.58 -5.58
C LEU A 53 -1.78 3.07 -6.90
N ASN A 54 -3.10 3.06 -7.01
CA ASN A 54 -3.80 2.61 -8.21
C ASN A 54 -3.53 3.51 -9.42
N GLU A 55 -3.54 4.83 -9.22
CA GLU A 55 -3.26 5.81 -10.27
C GLU A 55 -1.82 5.67 -10.77
N ASP A 56 -0.86 5.57 -9.84
CA ASP A 56 0.56 5.41 -10.15
C ASP A 56 0.84 4.11 -10.92
N ALA A 57 0.13 3.02 -10.57
CA ALA A 57 0.26 1.72 -11.22
C ALA A 57 -0.50 1.59 -12.55
N TRP A 58 -1.41 2.52 -12.87
CA TRP A 58 -2.37 2.41 -13.98
C TRP A 58 -1.71 2.08 -15.33
N LYS A 59 -0.56 2.71 -15.63
CA LYS A 59 0.15 2.48 -16.90
C LYS A 59 0.66 1.04 -17.03
N ILE A 60 1.01 0.41 -15.91
CA ILE A 60 1.50 -0.97 -15.87
C ILE A 60 0.30 -1.93 -15.93
N THR A 61 -0.73 -1.71 -15.08
CA THR A 61 -1.91 -2.58 -15.02
C THR A 61 -2.71 -2.59 -16.31
N LYS A 62 -2.79 -1.47 -17.04
CA LYS A 62 -3.48 -1.42 -18.36
C LYS A 62 -2.82 -2.31 -19.43
N ARG A 63 -1.54 -2.66 -19.27
CA ARG A 63 -0.83 -3.58 -20.16
C ARG A 63 -1.06 -5.05 -19.80
N LEU A 64 -1.62 -5.33 -18.63
CA LEU A 64 -2.06 -6.66 -18.24
C LEU A 64 -3.43 -6.93 -18.87
N GLU A 65 -3.51 -7.99 -19.66
CA GLU A 65 -4.73 -8.34 -20.41
C GLU A 65 -5.57 -9.37 -19.64
N GLY A 66 -6.84 -9.50 -20.03
CA GLY A 66 -7.74 -10.51 -19.49
C GLY A 66 -8.24 -10.21 -18.08
N ASP A 67 -8.86 -11.22 -17.47
CA ASP A 67 -9.52 -11.07 -16.16
C ASP A 67 -8.51 -10.93 -15.01
N GLU A 68 -7.31 -11.45 -15.18
CA GLU A 68 -6.22 -11.31 -14.22
C GLU A 68 -5.77 -9.85 -14.08
N GLY A 69 -5.55 -9.13 -15.20
CA GLY A 69 -5.21 -7.71 -15.17
C GLY A 69 -6.30 -6.86 -14.48
N LYS A 70 -7.58 -7.18 -14.73
CA LYS A 70 -8.71 -6.51 -14.07
C LYS A 70 -8.73 -6.77 -12.57
N ALA A 71 -8.52 -8.02 -12.15
CA ALA A 71 -8.49 -8.39 -10.73
C ALA A 71 -7.36 -7.68 -9.99
N ILE A 72 -6.18 -7.58 -10.61
CA ILE A 72 -5.03 -6.84 -10.07
C ILE A 72 -5.37 -5.35 -9.92
N ALA A 73 -5.90 -4.72 -10.97
CA ALA A 73 -6.29 -3.31 -10.93
C ALA A 73 -7.35 -3.03 -9.85
N GLN A 74 -8.36 -3.89 -9.73
CA GLN A 74 -9.39 -3.78 -8.69
C GLN A 74 -8.80 -3.90 -7.28
N ARG A 75 -7.81 -4.77 -7.06
CA ARG A 75 -7.14 -4.90 -5.76
C ARG A 75 -6.36 -3.64 -5.39
N LEU A 76 -5.65 -3.03 -6.35
CA LEU A 76 -4.97 -1.75 -6.13
C LEU A 76 -5.95 -0.62 -5.85
N GLU A 77 -7.06 -0.58 -6.57
CA GLU A 77 -8.14 0.38 -6.31
C GLU A 77 -8.69 0.27 -4.89
N GLN A 78 -8.88 -0.95 -4.35
CA GLN A 78 -9.33 -1.16 -2.97
C GLN A 78 -8.36 -0.57 -1.93
N PHE A 79 -7.04 -0.73 -2.13
CA PHE A 79 -6.04 -0.09 -1.26
C PHE A 79 -6.15 1.44 -1.33
N SER A 80 -6.22 1.99 -2.54
CA SER A 80 -6.32 3.43 -2.75
C SER A 80 -7.60 4.04 -2.21
N MET A 81 -8.75 3.36 -2.35
CA MET A 81 -10.03 3.83 -1.81
C MET A 81 -10.05 3.82 -0.28
N SER A 82 -9.51 2.76 0.33
CA SER A 82 -9.41 2.66 1.80
C SER A 82 -8.56 3.80 2.36
N ALA A 83 -7.41 4.06 1.74
CA ALA A 83 -6.51 5.14 2.13
C ALA A 83 -7.13 6.52 1.91
N SER A 84 -7.78 6.75 0.76
CA SER A 84 -8.51 7.98 0.46
C SER A 84 -9.63 8.24 1.47
N THR A 85 -10.33 7.18 1.90
CA THR A 85 -11.37 7.26 2.92
C THR A 85 -10.79 7.69 4.26
N ALA A 86 -9.67 7.09 4.68
CA ALA A 86 -8.97 7.45 5.92
C ALA A 86 -8.51 8.90 5.94
N LEU A 87 -7.97 9.39 4.81
CA LEU A 87 -7.62 10.81 4.61
C LEU A 87 -8.83 11.72 4.71
N ARG A 88 -9.91 11.40 3.98
CA ARG A 88 -11.13 12.21 3.94
C ARG A 88 -11.78 12.40 5.30
N ILE A 89 -11.76 11.37 6.15
CA ILE A 89 -12.32 11.44 7.51
C ILE A 89 -11.32 11.94 8.55
N GLY A 90 -10.06 12.19 8.16
CA GLY A 90 -9.00 12.72 9.04
C GLY A 90 -8.66 11.82 10.22
N SER A 91 -8.90 10.51 10.11
CA SER A 91 -8.72 9.58 11.22
C SER A 91 -7.33 8.97 11.20
N VAL A 92 -6.46 9.42 12.12
CA VAL A 92 -5.13 8.85 12.33
C VAL A 92 -5.22 7.36 12.64
N PHE A 93 -6.20 6.93 13.43
CA PHE A 93 -6.45 5.53 13.72
C PHE A 93 -6.66 4.70 12.44
N PHE A 94 -7.51 5.18 11.52
CA PHE A 94 -7.72 4.47 10.26
C PHE A 94 -6.50 4.52 9.35
N MET A 95 -5.76 5.63 9.32
CA MET A 95 -4.51 5.73 8.55
C MET A 95 -3.47 4.72 9.05
N THR A 96 -3.35 4.54 10.37
CA THR A 96 -2.42 3.58 10.96
C THR A 96 -2.81 2.15 10.64
N ALA A 97 -4.11 1.84 10.63
CA ALA A 97 -4.65 0.51 10.34
C ALA A 97 -4.63 0.14 8.83
N LEU A 98 -4.32 1.07 7.92
CA LEU A 98 -4.21 0.73 6.50
C LEU A 98 -3.19 -0.41 6.30
N LEU A 99 -3.62 -1.42 5.53
CA LEU A 99 -2.92 -2.68 5.22
C LEU A 99 -2.94 -3.75 6.33
N TYR A 100 -3.54 -3.47 7.50
CA TYR A 100 -3.56 -4.37 8.64
C TYR A 100 -5.01 -4.70 9.01
N PRO A 101 -5.51 -5.91 8.67
CA PRO A 101 -6.82 -6.34 9.11
C PRO A 101 -6.87 -6.51 10.64
N GLU A 102 -8.08 -6.62 11.20
CA GLU A 102 -8.29 -6.65 12.67
C GLU A 102 -7.62 -7.83 13.37
N ASP A 103 -7.39 -8.94 12.65
CA ASP A 103 -6.74 -10.15 13.13
C ASP A 103 -5.23 -10.22 12.86
N HIS A 104 -4.63 -9.16 12.29
CA HIS A 104 -3.20 -9.10 12.02
C HIS A 104 -2.36 -9.21 13.30
N ALA A 105 -1.40 -10.13 13.28
CA ALA A 105 -0.47 -10.31 14.38
C ALA A 105 0.91 -9.66 14.11
N PRO A 106 1.60 -9.16 15.15
CA PRO A 106 2.96 -8.65 15.00
C PRO A 106 3.89 -9.68 14.35
N GLY A 107 4.58 -9.27 13.28
CA GLY A 107 5.49 -10.11 12.50
C GLY A 107 4.87 -10.75 11.26
N GLU A 108 3.54 -10.68 11.09
CA GLU A 108 2.87 -11.08 9.86
C GLU A 108 3.06 -10.02 8.76
N PRO A 109 3.13 -10.45 7.48
CA PRO A 109 3.14 -9.51 6.36
C PRO A 109 1.85 -8.69 6.32
N ASN A 110 1.94 -7.43 5.91
CA ASN A 110 0.76 -6.61 5.67
C ASN A 110 0.06 -7.01 4.35
N ASP A 111 -1.16 -6.52 4.13
CA ASP A 111 -1.94 -6.89 2.95
C ASP A 111 -1.26 -6.60 1.61
N LEU A 112 -0.44 -5.53 1.54
CA LEU A 112 0.30 -5.21 0.33
C LEU A 112 1.42 -6.22 0.08
N ASP A 113 2.14 -6.63 1.12
CA ASP A 113 3.18 -7.66 1.05
C ASP A 113 2.60 -9.02 0.70
N VAL A 114 1.43 -9.38 1.26
CA VAL A 114 0.69 -10.58 0.89
C VAL A 114 0.33 -10.56 -0.59
N PHE A 115 -0.20 -9.44 -1.07
CA PHE A 115 -0.57 -9.26 -2.48
C PHE A 115 0.65 -9.36 -3.41
N ILE A 116 1.77 -8.71 -3.09
CA ILE A 116 3.03 -8.85 -3.83
C ILE A 116 3.47 -10.32 -3.89
N GLY A 117 3.37 -11.03 -2.77
CA GLY A 117 3.67 -12.47 -2.70
C GLY A 117 2.77 -13.33 -3.59
N GLU A 118 1.49 -12.99 -3.71
CA GLU A 118 0.55 -13.63 -4.65
C GLU A 118 0.96 -13.42 -6.11
N LEU A 119 1.35 -12.20 -6.46
CA LEU A 119 1.84 -11.87 -7.81
C LEU A 119 3.14 -12.61 -8.13
N ARG A 120 4.07 -12.70 -7.17
CA ARG A 120 5.33 -13.44 -7.35
C ARG A 120 5.13 -14.93 -7.62
N ARG A 121 4.03 -15.55 -7.17
CA ARG A 121 3.72 -16.96 -7.48
C ARG A 121 3.22 -17.18 -8.91
N LYS A 122 2.96 -16.10 -9.65
CA LYS A 122 2.42 -16.12 -11.02
C LYS A 122 3.48 -15.79 -12.08
N VAL A 123 4.69 -15.42 -11.68
CA VAL A 123 5.84 -15.20 -12.58
C VAL A 123 6.70 -16.45 -12.70
#